data_AF-A0A069F123-F1
#
_entry.id   AF-A0A069F123-F1
#
_cell.length_a   1.000
_cell.length_b   1.000
_cell.length_c   1.000
_cell.angle_alpha   90.00
_cell.angle_beta   90.00
_cell.angle_gamma   90.00
#
_symmetry.space_group_name_H-M   'P 1'
#
loop_
_entity.id
_entity.type
_entity.pdbx_description
1 polymer ?
#
loop_
_entity_poly.entity_id
_entity_poly.type
_entity_poly.pdbx_seq_one_letter_code
_entity_poly.pdbx_strand_id
1 'polypeptide(L)'
;MGKLWLIEGLPGSGKTTFAEALAKRDAKRTFYSEVDPAHPVDVHDVRWVEGEVTSGHVLERDARGTFVRYESTDEPQGTDVYELPFEQHVDVMLGRWERFVQQARHQDEAYVFECALLQNPFTIGMISQDVPLAFLQAYVEGIVERIAPLDPTVVYVELEDVETAFKDVYAERPEAWQHGFVEYYTKRRYAMRKALSGIDGTIEILKERQRHELDCLNRLSLRHVRVLNDHRNAIEQIASIESGEGHTCRH
;
A
#
# COMPACT_ATOMS: atom_id res chain seq x y z
N MET A 1 -19.53 11.68 5.12
CA MET A 1 -18.82 10.64 4.33
C MET A 1 -17.37 10.70 4.76
N GLY A 2 -16.71 9.54 4.87
CA GLY A 2 -15.34 9.44 5.36
C GLY A 2 -14.35 10.35 4.64
N LYS A 3 -13.35 10.85 5.38
CA LYS A 3 -12.27 11.69 4.85
C LYS A 3 -11.14 10.87 4.23
N LEU A 4 -11.09 9.55 4.42
CA LEU A 4 -10.02 8.72 3.88
C LEU A 4 -10.58 7.50 3.14
N TRP A 5 -10.15 7.35 1.90
CA TRP A 5 -10.43 6.20 1.05
C TRP A 5 -9.11 5.50 0.74
N LEU A 6 -9.05 4.19 0.95
CA LEU A 6 -7.87 3.37 0.75
C LEU A 6 -8.20 2.36 -0.34
N ILE A 7 -7.56 2.48 -1.48
CA ILE A 7 -7.80 1.61 -2.64
C ILE A 7 -6.68 0.59 -2.70
N GLU A 8 -7.02 -0.65 -2.34
CA GLU A 8 -6.09 -1.77 -2.23
C GLU A 8 -6.37 -2.80 -3.32
N GLY A 9 -5.36 -3.59 -3.67
CA GLY A 9 -5.48 -4.66 -4.65
C GLY A 9 -4.12 -5.04 -5.21
N LEU A 10 -4.05 -6.20 -5.85
CA LEU A 10 -2.82 -6.67 -6.49
C LEU A 10 -2.48 -5.89 -7.77
N PRO A 11 -1.23 -5.97 -8.28
CA PRO A 11 -0.90 -5.51 -9.63
C PRO A 11 -1.85 -6.12 -10.68
N GLY A 12 -2.31 -5.30 -11.62
CA GLY A 12 -3.27 -5.72 -12.65
C GLY A 12 -4.75 -5.66 -12.23
N SER A 13 -5.05 -5.46 -10.94
CA SER A 13 -6.44 -5.35 -10.45
C SER A 13 -7.23 -4.14 -10.95
N GLY A 14 -6.58 -3.12 -11.52
CA GLY A 14 -7.24 -1.87 -11.91
C GLY A 14 -7.42 -0.85 -10.77
N LYS A 15 -6.74 -1.06 -9.63
CA LYS A 15 -6.75 -0.16 -8.46
C LYS A 15 -6.47 1.32 -8.80
N THR A 16 -5.47 1.60 -9.65
CA THR A 16 -5.13 2.98 -10.07
C THR A 16 -6.29 3.65 -10.79
N THR A 17 -6.86 2.96 -11.79
CA THR A 17 -8.00 3.48 -12.55
C THR A 17 -9.22 3.69 -11.66
N PHE A 18 -9.47 2.78 -10.71
CA PHE A 18 -10.55 2.92 -9.73
C PHE A 18 -10.33 4.14 -8.82
N ALA A 19 -9.12 4.30 -8.27
CA ALA A 19 -8.78 5.40 -7.37
C ALA A 19 -8.91 6.77 -8.05
N GLU A 20 -8.42 6.90 -9.29
CA GLU A 20 -8.58 8.11 -10.08
C GLU A 20 -10.06 8.43 -10.36
N ALA A 21 -10.83 7.41 -10.76
CA ALA A 21 -12.25 7.58 -11.04
C ALA A 21 -13.03 8.00 -9.79
N LEU A 22 -12.71 7.43 -8.63
CA LEU A 22 -13.28 7.82 -7.35
C LEU A 22 -12.92 9.27 -7.00
N ALA A 23 -11.65 9.65 -7.11
CA ALA A 23 -11.22 11.00 -6.79
C ALA A 23 -11.91 12.07 -7.66
N LYS A 24 -12.07 11.82 -8.96
CA LYS A 24 -12.72 12.75 -9.91
C LYS A 24 -14.20 13.05 -9.64
N ARG A 25 -14.87 12.28 -8.78
CA ARG A 25 -16.30 12.46 -8.46
C ARG A 25 -16.58 13.58 -7.46
N ASP A 26 -15.58 14.00 -6.71
CA ASP A 26 -15.69 15.08 -5.74
C ASP A 26 -14.42 15.95 -5.80
N ALA A 27 -14.59 17.23 -6.15
CA ALA A 27 -13.47 18.17 -6.26
C ALA A 27 -12.73 18.42 -4.93
N LYS A 28 -13.30 18.01 -3.79
CA LYS A 28 -12.63 18.04 -2.48
C LYS A 28 -11.78 16.80 -2.20
N ARG A 29 -11.69 15.85 -3.13
CA ARG A 29 -10.83 14.67 -3.00
C ARG A 29 -9.46 14.90 -3.60
N THR A 30 -8.44 14.68 -2.78
CA THR A 30 -7.04 14.67 -3.21
C THR A 30 -6.59 13.22 -3.39
N PHE A 31 -6.17 12.88 -4.61
CA PHE A 31 -5.64 11.55 -4.95
C PHE A 31 -4.13 11.50 -4.77
N TYR A 32 -3.65 10.43 -4.14
CA TYR A 32 -2.23 10.10 -4.04
C TYR A 32 -2.01 8.69 -4.59
N SER A 33 -1.17 8.59 -5.62
CA SER A 33 -0.72 7.30 -6.16
C SER A 33 0.46 6.76 -5.35
N GLU A 34 0.68 5.44 -5.38
CA GLU A 34 1.81 4.76 -4.71
C GLU A 34 3.20 5.30 -5.13
N VAL A 35 3.30 5.91 -6.31
CA VAL A 35 4.55 6.52 -6.84
C VAL A 35 4.62 8.03 -6.64
N ASP A 36 3.63 8.64 -5.97
CA ASP A 36 3.61 10.08 -5.76
C ASP A 36 4.68 10.49 -4.73
N PRO A 37 5.69 11.30 -5.11
CA PRO A 37 6.73 11.72 -4.17
C PRO A 37 6.20 12.59 -3.03
N ALA A 38 5.00 13.18 -3.17
CA ALA A 38 4.30 13.97 -2.16
C ALA A 38 3.31 13.13 -1.34
N HIS A 39 3.25 11.81 -1.52
CA HIS A 39 2.37 10.95 -0.72
C HIS A 39 2.66 11.16 0.78
N PRO A 40 1.64 11.47 1.61
CA PRO A 40 1.87 11.79 3.02
C PRO A 40 2.28 10.58 3.88
N VAL A 41 2.12 9.36 3.37
CA VAL A 41 2.33 8.13 4.15
C VAL A 41 3.10 7.06 3.37
N ASP A 42 3.01 6.98 2.03
CA ASP A 42 3.94 6.17 1.23
C ASP A 42 5.31 6.86 1.15
N VAL A 43 6.38 6.08 1.16
CA VAL A 43 7.76 6.54 1.29
C VAL A 43 8.72 5.83 0.31
N HIS A 44 8.28 5.60 -0.92
CA HIS A 44 9.15 5.12 -2.00
C HIS A 44 10.41 6.00 -2.16
N ASP A 45 11.58 5.35 -2.23
CA ASP A 45 12.92 5.97 -2.28
C ASP A 45 13.18 7.01 -1.19
N VAL A 46 12.71 6.73 0.03
CA VAL A 46 12.99 7.57 1.20
C VAL A 46 13.82 6.77 2.20
N ARG A 47 14.84 7.43 2.76
CA ARG A 47 15.72 6.85 3.77
C ARG A 47 15.44 7.43 5.15
N TRP A 48 15.55 6.58 6.15
CA TRP A 48 15.55 6.92 7.55
C TRP A 48 17.00 7.18 8.03
N VAL A 49 17.25 8.39 8.51
CA VAL A 49 18.55 8.81 9.03
C VAL A 49 18.45 9.05 10.53
N GLU A 50 19.20 8.26 11.30
CA GLU A 50 19.39 8.44 12.74
C GLU A 50 20.59 9.34 12.98
N GLY A 51 20.35 10.64 13.17
CA GLY A 51 21.40 11.63 13.43
C GLY A 51 21.35 12.83 12.50
N GLU A 52 22.53 13.45 12.30
CA GLU A 52 22.67 14.65 11.47
C GLU A 52 22.54 14.30 9.98
N VAL A 53 21.67 15.03 9.29
CA VAL A 53 21.48 14.95 7.85
C VAL A 53 22.40 16.00 7.19
N THR A 54 23.35 15.55 6.38
CA THR A 54 24.36 16.42 5.75
C THR A 54 24.02 16.79 4.30
N SER A 55 23.12 16.03 3.66
CA SER A 55 22.69 16.18 2.26
C SER A 55 21.26 15.64 2.08
N GLY A 56 20.67 15.87 0.91
CA GLY A 56 19.33 15.40 0.58
C GLY A 56 18.19 16.31 1.06
N HIS A 57 16.99 16.02 0.56
CA HIS A 57 15.76 16.74 0.88
C HIS A 57 15.06 16.11 2.08
N VAL A 58 15.01 16.86 3.20
CA VAL A 58 14.27 16.45 4.40
C VAL A 58 12.77 16.53 4.14
N LEU A 59 12.10 15.39 4.19
CA LEU A 59 10.65 15.31 4.08
C LEU A 59 9.96 15.55 5.42
N GLU A 60 10.52 14.97 6.49
CA GLU A 60 9.93 14.99 7.82
C GLU A 60 10.96 14.64 8.89
N ARG A 61 10.79 15.18 10.09
CA ARG A 61 11.61 14.85 11.27
C ARG A 61 10.71 14.38 12.41
N ASP A 62 11.16 13.38 13.15
CA ASP A 62 10.63 13.10 14.48
C ASP A 62 11.76 13.10 15.53
N ALA A 63 11.45 12.74 16.77
CA ALA A 63 12.42 12.77 17.87
C ALA A 63 13.58 11.76 17.72
N ARG A 64 13.44 10.76 16.83
CA ARG A 64 14.35 9.62 16.67
C ARG A 64 15.14 9.69 15.37
N GLY A 65 14.63 10.37 14.34
CA GLY A 65 15.33 10.47 13.07
C GLY A 65 14.61 11.32 12.04
N THR A 66 15.11 11.23 10.81
CA THR A 66 14.67 12.07 9.68
C THR A 66 14.35 11.21 8.47
N PHE A 67 13.21 11.46 7.83
CA PHE A 67 12.90 10.97 6.49
C PHE A 67 13.58 11.88 5.47
N VAL A 68 14.51 11.31 4.70
CA VAL A 68 15.31 12.04 3.71
C VAL A 68 15.16 11.39 2.35
N ARG A 69 14.89 12.20 1.33
CA ARG A 69 14.98 11.79 -0.07
C ARG A 69 16.27 12.31 -0.66
N TYR A 70 16.99 11.46 -1.37
CA TYR A 70 18.26 11.79 -2.01
C TYR A 70 18.07 11.86 -3.53
N GLU A 71 18.74 12.82 -4.17
CA GLU A 71 18.88 12.88 -5.61
C GLU A 71 20.09 12.04 -6.06
N SER A 72 20.20 11.77 -7.37
CA SER A 72 21.31 10.96 -7.91
C SER A 72 22.70 11.55 -7.68
N THR A 73 22.79 12.85 -7.36
CA THR A 73 24.04 13.55 -7.07
C THR A 73 24.43 13.54 -5.60
N ASP A 74 23.52 13.13 -4.72
CA ASP A 74 23.79 13.09 -3.29
C ASP A 74 24.56 11.83 -2.90
N GLU A 75 25.31 11.92 -1.80
CA GLU A 75 25.79 10.74 -1.06
C GLU A 75 24.71 10.33 -0.03
N PRO A 76 23.99 9.21 -0.24
CA PRO A 76 22.86 8.86 0.60
C PRO A 76 23.31 8.39 1.99
N GLN A 77 22.66 8.90 3.03
CA GLN A 77 22.84 8.44 4.41
C GLN A 77 21.64 7.59 4.85
N GLY A 78 21.81 6.88 5.96
CA GLY A 78 20.75 6.08 6.58
C GLY A 78 20.31 4.88 5.75
N THR A 79 19.15 4.34 6.08
CA THR A 79 18.62 3.10 5.50
C THR A 79 17.30 3.39 4.79
N ASP A 80 17.08 2.80 3.61
CA ASP A 80 15.77 2.85 2.95
C ASP A 80 14.68 2.37 3.92
N VAL A 81 13.59 3.14 4.05
CA VAL A 81 12.52 2.84 5.01
C VAL A 81 11.92 1.45 4.78
N TYR A 82 11.91 0.94 3.54
CA TYR A 82 11.40 -0.39 3.18
C TYR A 82 12.41 -1.52 3.41
N GLU A 83 13.67 -1.19 3.67
CA GLU A 83 14.73 -2.14 4.01
C GLU A 83 15.13 -2.09 5.51
N LEU A 84 14.45 -1.26 6.31
CA LEU A 84 14.60 -1.28 7.77
C LEU A 84 14.17 -2.63 8.37
N PRO A 85 14.77 -3.06 9.50
CA PRO A 85 14.22 -4.15 10.31
C PRO A 85 12.73 -3.95 10.56
N PHE A 86 11.91 -5.01 10.41
CA PHE A 86 10.44 -4.89 10.40
C PHE A 86 9.88 -4.10 11.58
N GLU A 87 10.34 -4.34 12.81
CA GLU A 87 9.87 -3.61 14.00
C GLU A 87 10.16 -2.09 13.91
N GLN A 88 11.33 -1.71 13.41
CA GLN A 88 11.71 -0.32 13.20
C GLN A 88 10.91 0.31 12.06
N HIS A 89 10.69 -0.41 10.97
CA HIS A 89 9.80 0.02 9.89
C HIS A 89 8.39 0.33 10.42
N VAL A 90 7.80 -0.60 11.17
CA VAL A 90 6.45 -0.44 11.76
C VAL A 90 6.40 0.82 12.63
N ASP A 91 7.36 1.00 13.53
CA ASP A 91 7.41 2.14 14.44
C ASP A 91 7.52 3.49 13.70
N VAL A 92 8.42 3.58 12.73
CA VAL A 92 8.63 4.77 11.90
C VAL A 92 7.37 5.12 11.09
N MET A 93 6.75 4.12 10.47
CA MET A 93 5.55 4.32 9.64
C MET A 93 4.30 4.62 10.45
N LEU A 94 4.11 4.00 11.61
CA LEU A 94 3.00 4.32 12.51
C LEU A 94 3.06 5.78 12.99
N GLY A 95 4.26 6.28 13.30
CA GLY A 95 4.46 7.70 13.62
C GLY A 95 4.11 8.62 12.45
N ARG A 96 4.43 8.22 11.22
CA ARG A 96 4.09 8.99 10.00
C ARG A 96 2.59 9.04 9.75
N TRP A 97 1.90 7.90 9.88
CA TRP A 97 0.44 7.84 9.82
C TRP A 97 -0.22 8.76 10.86
N GLU A 98 0.29 8.77 12.09
CA GLU A 98 -0.23 9.63 13.15
C GLU A 98 -0.10 11.12 12.81
N ARG A 99 1.05 11.55 12.27
CA ARG A 99 1.25 12.94 11.83
C ARG A 99 0.35 13.32 10.67
N PHE A 100 0.20 12.44 9.68
CA PHE A 100 -0.76 12.64 8.60
C PHE A 100 -2.18 12.85 9.15
N VAL A 101 -2.64 11.99 10.05
CA VAL A 101 -3.98 12.10 10.65
C VAL A 101 -4.14 13.42 11.41
N GLN A 102 -3.13 13.84 12.18
CA GLN A 102 -3.15 15.14 12.87
C GLN A 102 -3.36 16.30 11.88
N GLN A 103 -2.67 16.29 10.75
CA GLN A 103 -2.84 17.33 9.72
C GLN A 103 -4.20 17.24 9.02
N ALA A 104 -4.58 16.05 8.55
CA ALA A 104 -5.79 15.80 7.75
C ALA A 104 -7.08 16.13 8.50
N ARG A 105 -7.12 15.98 9.83
CA ARG A 105 -8.30 16.32 10.64
C ARG A 105 -8.69 17.80 10.54
N HIS A 106 -7.72 18.67 10.30
CA HIS A 106 -7.94 20.12 10.21
C HIS A 106 -8.22 20.63 8.79
N GLN A 107 -8.11 19.77 7.77
CA GLN A 107 -8.39 20.15 6.38
C GLN A 107 -9.85 19.88 6.01
N ASP A 108 -10.41 20.70 5.13
CA ASP A 108 -11.74 20.47 4.52
C ASP A 108 -11.60 19.68 3.20
N GLU A 109 -10.81 18.63 3.24
CA GLU A 109 -10.52 17.74 2.11
C GLU A 109 -10.75 16.28 2.51
N ALA A 110 -11.02 15.45 1.51
CA ALA A 110 -10.97 13.99 1.61
C ALA A 110 -9.78 13.47 0.80
N TYR A 111 -9.30 12.30 1.17
CA TYR A 111 -8.08 11.70 0.65
C TYR A 111 -8.41 10.36 0.00
N VAL A 112 -7.86 10.10 -1.17
CA VAL A 112 -7.91 8.79 -1.85
C VAL A 112 -6.46 8.32 -2.01
N PHE A 113 -6.07 7.28 -1.27
CA PHE A 113 -4.74 6.68 -1.37
C PHE A 113 -4.81 5.37 -2.13
N GLU A 114 -3.88 5.18 -3.05
CA GLU A 114 -3.62 3.91 -3.70
C GLU A 114 -2.56 3.13 -2.89
N CYS A 115 -2.88 1.91 -2.46
CA CYS A 115 -1.94 0.92 -1.92
C CYS A 115 -1.11 1.30 -0.68
N ALA A 116 -1.71 2.03 0.26
CA ALA A 116 -1.03 2.48 1.48
C ALA A 116 -1.26 1.59 2.73
N LEU A 117 -2.35 0.82 2.80
CA LEU A 117 -2.76 0.06 4.00
C LEU A 117 -2.35 -1.41 3.97
N LEU A 118 -2.52 -2.12 2.85
CA LEU A 118 -2.26 -3.55 2.78
C LEU A 118 -1.01 -3.85 1.96
N GLN A 119 -0.86 -3.22 0.79
CA GLN A 119 0.25 -3.54 -0.11
C GLN A 119 1.63 -3.39 0.53
N ASN A 120 1.92 -2.24 1.13
CA ASN A 120 3.24 -1.97 1.69
C ASN A 120 3.54 -2.87 2.89
N PRO A 121 2.64 -3.02 3.90
CA PRO A 121 2.84 -3.99 4.97
C PRO A 121 3.11 -5.41 4.48
N PHE A 122 2.32 -5.93 3.54
CA PHE A 122 2.52 -7.29 3.02
C PHE A 122 3.78 -7.42 2.16
N THR A 123 4.13 -6.41 1.36
CA THR A 123 5.38 -6.43 0.59
C THR A 123 6.60 -6.48 1.51
N ILE A 124 6.61 -5.69 2.59
CA ILE A 124 7.77 -5.58 3.48
C ILE A 124 7.81 -6.75 4.47
N GLY A 125 6.70 -7.01 5.17
CA GLY A 125 6.68 -8.05 6.20
C GLY A 125 6.55 -9.46 5.62
N MET A 126 5.62 -9.71 4.68
CA MET A 126 5.46 -11.06 4.11
C MET A 126 6.55 -11.33 3.07
N ILE A 127 6.64 -10.54 2.01
CA ILE A 127 7.52 -10.88 0.87
C ILE A 127 8.98 -10.67 1.22
N SER A 128 9.36 -9.45 1.65
CA SER A 128 10.74 -9.06 1.90
C SER A 128 11.33 -9.78 3.11
N GLN A 129 10.68 -9.67 4.26
CA GLN A 129 11.24 -10.10 5.55
C GLN A 129 10.72 -11.45 6.05
N ASP A 130 9.62 -11.95 5.49
CA ASP A 130 8.98 -13.22 5.84
C ASP A 130 8.66 -13.36 7.34
N VAL A 131 8.10 -12.30 7.91
CA VAL A 131 7.69 -12.22 9.31
C VAL A 131 6.39 -13.00 9.54
N PRO A 132 6.13 -13.48 10.77
CA PRO A 132 4.86 -14.08 11.13
C PRO A 132 3.65 -13.17 10.80
N LEU A 133 2.60 -13.76 10.22
CA LEU A 133 1.37 -13.05 9.83
C LEU A 133 0.71 -12.29 11.00
N ALA A 134 0.90 -12.73 12.24
CA ALA A 134 0.39 -12.02 13.42
C ALA A 134 1.03 -10.62 13.58
N PHE A 135 2.30 -10.44 13.20
CA PHE A 135 2.95 -9.14 13.24
C PHE A 135 2.47 -8.23 12.10
N LEU A 136 2.15 -8.80 10.93
CA LEU A 136 1.49 -8.07 9.85
C LEU A 136 0.10 -7.60 10.27
N GLN A 137 -0.70 -8.48 10.87
CA GLN A 137 -2.03 -8.14 11.40
C GLN A 137 -1.94 -6.98 12.40
N ALA A 138 -1.04 -7.07 13.38
CA ALA A 138 -0.85 -6.02 14.39
C ALA A 138 -0.38 -4.70 13.77
N TYR A 139 0.47 -4.75 12.74
CA TYR A 139 0.90 -3.54 12.02
C TYR A 139 -0.29 -2.85 11.33
N VAL A 140 -1.07 -3.60 10.56
CA VAL A 140 -2.24 -3.05 9.86
C VAL A 140 -3.27 -2.53 10.87
N GLU A 141 -3.56 -3.26 11.95
CA GLU A 141 -4.43 -2.80 13.04
C GLU A 141 -3.93 -1.49 13.67
N GLY A 142 -2.61 -1.38 13.90
CA GLY A 142 -2.00 -0.15 14.41
C GLY A 142 -2.19 1.05 13.47
N ILE A 143 -2.19 0.83 12.15
CA ILE A 143 -2.55 1.88 11.18
C ILE A 143 -4.03 2.21 11.32
N VAL A 144 -4.92 1.21 11.30
CA VAL A 144 -6.38 1.37 11.40
C VAL A 144 -6.79 2.18 12.63
N GLU A 145 -6.23 1.89 13.79
CA GLU A 145 -6.48 2.64 15.03
C GLU A 145 -6.16 4.13 14.87
N ARG A 146 -5.04 4.46 14.22
CA ARG A 146 -4.60 5.84 14.01
C ARG A 146 -5.47 6.58 13.01
N ILE A 147 -5.91 5.93 11.95
CA ILE A 147 -6.72 6.55 10.90
C ILE A 147 -8.21 6.61 11.23
N ALA A 148 -8.68 5.95 12.29
CA ALA A 148 -10.08 5.95 12.72
C ALA A 148 -10.73 7.35 12.81
N PRO A 149 -10.04 8.43 13.27
CA PRO A 149 -10.61 9.79 13.27
C PRO A 149 -10.94 10.37 11.89
N LEU A 150 -10.44 9.77 10.81
CA LEU A 150 -10.74 10.16 9.43
C LEU A 150 -11.92 9.38 8.83
N ASP A 151 -12.57 8.50 9.60
CA ASP A 151 -13.68 7.64 9.15
C ASP A 151 -13.31 6.88 7.86
N PRO A 152 -12.27 6.01 7.90
CA PRO A 152 -11.69 5.44 6.69
C PRO A 152 -12.62 4.41 6.03
N THR A 153 -12.59 4.37 4.70
CA THR A 153 -13.20 3.30 3.91
C THR A 153 -12.15 2.61 3.05
N VAL A 154 -12.01 1.29 3.19
CA VAL A 154 -11.16 0.48 2.31
C VAL A 154 -11.99 -0.05 1.15
N VAL A 155 -11.49 0.08 -0.06
CA VAL A 155 -12.01 -0.64 -1.24
C VAL A 155 -10.93 -1.58 -1.71
N TYR A 156 -11.19 -2.88 -1.62
CA TYR A 156 -10.28 -3.91 -2.11
C TYR A 156 -10.74 -4.35 -3.50
N VAL A 157 -9.92 -4.08 -4.51
CA VAL A 157 -10.16 -4.50 -5.89
C VAL A 157 -9.58 -5.90 -6.08
N GLU A 158 -10.47 -6.87 -6.01
CA GLU A 158 -10.18 -8.30 -5.98
C GLU A 158 -10.05 -8.87 -7.39
N LEU A 159 -9.11 -9.81 -7.55
CA LEU A 159 -8.95 -10.62 -8.76
C LEU A 159 -9.47 -12.05 -8.49
N GLU A 160 -10.37 -12.57 -9.33
CA GLU A 160 -10.72 -13.99 -9.36
C GLU A 160 -9.55 -14.81 -9.93
N ASP A 161 -8.97 -14.32 -11.04
CA ASP A 161 -7.84 -14.97 -11.72
C ASP A 161 -6.57 -14.10 -11.66
N VAL A 162 -5.86 -14.23 -10.54
CA VAL A 162 -4.56 -13.59 -10.31
C VAL A 162 -3.54 -13.92 -11.39
N GLU A 163 -3.57 -15.15 -11.90
CA GLU A 163 -2.57 -15.64 -12.85
C GLU A 163 -2.74 -14.96 -14.21
N THR A 164 -3.97 -14.95 -14.74
CA THR A 164 -4.29 -14.28 -15.99
C THR A 164 -4.01 -12.77 -15.87
N ALA A 165 -4.52 -12.13 -14.82
CA ALA A 165 -4.31 -10.69 -14.60
C ALA A 165 -2.82 -10.32 -14.47
N PHE A 166 -2.02 -11.14 -13.78
CA PHE A 166 -0.59 -10.89 -13.68
C PHE A 166 0.13 -11.10 -15.02
N LYS A 167 -0.22 -12.13 -15.78
CA LYS A 167 0.37 -12.37 -17.12
C LYS A 167 0.06 -11.23 -18.09
N ASP A 168 -1.16 -10.71 -18.05
CA ASP A 168 -1.57 -9.56 -18.87
C ASP A 168 -0.76 -8.31 -18.51
N VAL A 169 -0.72 -7.93 -17.21
CA VAL A 169 0.04 -6.75 -16.80
C VAL A 169 1.54 -6.94 -17.04
N TYR A 170 2.06 -8.16 -16.87
CA TYR A 170 3.45 -8.47 -17.17
C TYR A 170 3.75 -8.20 -18.65
N ALA A 171 2.92 -8.68 -19.57
CA ALA A 171 3.09 -8.49 -21.01
C ALA A 171 2.94 -7.02 -21.45
N GLU A 172 2.09 -6.23 -20.78
CA GLU A 172 1.87 -4.81 -21.08
C GLU A 172 3.01 -3.89 -20.61
N ARG A 173 3.82 -4.32 -19.63
CA ARG A 173 4.82 -3.46 -18.97
C ARG A 173 6.21 -3.53 -19.63
N PRO A 174 7.04 -2.47 -19.49
CA PRO A 174 8.41 -2.48 -20.01
C PRO A 174 9.28 -3.59 -19.41
N GLU A 175 10.27 -4.05 -20.16
CA GLU A 175 11.20 -5.13 -19.76
C GLU A 175 11.90 -4.86 -18.41
N ALA A 176 12.26 -3.60 -18.14
CA ALA A 176 12.85 -3.21 -16.85
C ALA A 176 11.91 -3.47 -15.67
N TRP A 177 10.61 -3.23 -15.85
CA TRP A 177 9.60 -3.52 -14.84
C TRP A 177 9.40 -5.03 -14.70
N GLN A 178 9.29 -5.75 -15.81
CA GLN A 178 9.12 -7.21 -15.84
C GLN A 178 10.22 -7.92 -15.04
N HIS A 179 11.48 -7.63 -15.38
CA HIS A 179 12.63 -8.20 -14.70
C HIS A 179 12.71 -7.76 -13.25
N GLY A 180 12.58 -6.45 -12.97
CA GLY A 180 12.65 -5.93 -11.61
C GLY A 180 11.59 -6.51 -10.68
N PHE A 181 10.35 -6.68 -11.17
CA PHE A 181 9.25 -7.20 -10.36
C PHE A 181 9.46 -8.68 -10.01
N VAL A 182 9.74 -9.52 -11.01
CA VAL A 182 9.99 -10.97 -10.79
C VAL A 182 11.23 -11.17 -9.92
N GLU A 183 12.29 -10.42 -10.19
CA GLU A 183 13.51 -10.46 -9.40
C GLU A 183 13.25 -10.09 -7.93
N TYR A 184 12.57 -8.96 -7.70
CA TYR A 184 12.24 -8.53 -6.34
C TYR A 184 11.39 -9.57 -5.63
N TYR A 185 10.33 -10.09 -6.23
CA TYR A 185 9.44 -11.04 -5.55
C TYR A 185 10.12 -12.38 -5.25
N THR A 186 11.01 -12.85 -6.14
CA THR A 186 11.58 -14.20 -6.04
C THR A 186 12.93 -14.28 -5.33
N LYS A 187 13.62 -13.14 -5.13
CA LYS A 187 14.89 -13.08 -4.39
C LYS A 187 14.75 -12.70 -2.92
N ARG A 188 13.51 -12.58 -2.41
CA ARG A 188 13.25 -12.21 -1.02
C ARG A 188 12.98 -13.40 -0.13
N ARG A 189 12.99 -13.18 1.19
CA ARG A 189 13.05 -14.27 2.19
C ARG A 189 11.90 -15.26 2.04
N TYR A 190 10.69 -14.78 1.75
CA TYR A 190 9.52 -15.64 1.58
C TYR A 190 9.67 -16.63 0.43
N ALA A 191 10.07 -16.12 -0.74
CA ALA A 191 10.27 -16.92 -1.94
C ALA A 191 11.43 -17.91 -1.75
N MET A 192 12.55 -17.46 -1.18
CA MET A 192 13.71 -18.30 -0.89
C MET A 192 13.35 -19.45 0.05
N ARG A 193 12.60 -19.19 1.13
CA ARG A 193 12.15 -20.24 2.07
C ARG A 193 11.23 -21.26 1.39
N LYS A 194 10.34 -20.80 0.50
CA LYS A 194 9.39 -21.66 -0.22
C LYS A 194 9.95 -22.23 -1.54
N ALA A 195 11.22 -21.95 -1.87
CA ALA A 195 11.84 -22.32 -3.14
C ALA A 195 11.03 -21.87 -4.38
N LEU A 196 10.40 -20.68 -4.31
CA LEU A 196 9.64 -20.08 -5.40
C LEU A 196 10.55 -19.24 -6.28
N SER A 197 10.43 -19.39 -7.60
CA SER A 197 11.28 -18.69 -8.57
C SER A 197 10.56 -18.40 -9.88
N GLY A 198 11.04 -17.39 -10.61
CA GLY A 198 10.51 -17.02 -11.92
C GLY A 198 9.06 -16.52 -11.87
N ILE A 199 8.42 -16.51 -13.05
CA ILE A 199 7.04 -16.01 -13.21
C ILE A 199 6.06 -16.86 -12.40
N ASP A 200 6.17 -18.20 -12.47
CA ASP A 200 5.28 -19.10 -11.74
C ASP A 200 5.39 -18.89 -10.22
N GLY A 201 6.61 -18.77 -9.70
CA GLY A 201 6.83 -18.45 -8.29
C GLY A 201 6.24 -17.09 -7.90
N THR A 202 6.32 -16.10 -8.79
CA THR A 202 5.72 -14.77 -8.57
C THR A 202 4.19 -14.86 -8.49
N ILE A 203 3.55 -15.62 -9.38
CA ILE A 203 2.10 -15.84 -9.37
C ILE A 203 1.65 -16.51 -8.07
N GLU A 204 2.37 -17.54 -7.62
CA GLU A 204 2.06 -18.21 -6.35
C GLU A 204 2.21 -17.28 -5.13
N ILE A 205 3.20 -16.39 -5.14
CA ILE A 205 3.33 -15.35 -4.10
C ILE A 205 2.15 -14.39 -4.13
N LEU A 206 1.71 -13.96 -5.32
CA LEU A 206 0.57 -13.03 -5.47
C LEU A 206 -0.74 -13.67 -5.00
N LYS A 207 -1.02 -14.93 -5.37
CA LYS A 207 -2.19 -15.69 -4.88
C LYS A 207 -2.21 -15.76 -3.35
N GLU A 208 -1.07 -16.09 -2.73
CA GLU A 208 -0.95 -16.14 -1.27
C GLU A 208 -1.09 -14.74 -0.63
N ARG A 209 -0.53 -13.71 -1.27
CA ARG A 209 -0.64 -12.33 -0.80
C ARG A 209 -2.10 -11.87 -0.78
N GLN A 210 -2.86 -12.04 -1.86
CA GLN A 210 -4.27 -11.68 -1.89
C GLN A 210 -5.08 -12.44 -0.84
N ARG A 211 -4.85 -13.74 -0.69
CA ARG A 211 -5.51 -14.54 0.35
C ARG A 211 -5.25 -13.95 1.74
N HIS A 212 -4.00 -13.62 2.05
CA HIS A 212 -3.63 -13.06 3.35
C HIS A 212 -4.09 -11.62 3.56
N GLU A 213 -4.08 -10.78 2.52
CA GLU A 213 -4.63 -9.43 2.55
C GLU A 213 -6.14 -9.45 2.84
N LEU A 214 -6.89 -10.34 2.19
CA LEU A 214 -8.33 -10.51 2.43
C LEU A 214 -8.61 -11.07 3.84
N ASP A 215 -7.84 -12.08 4.29
CA ASP A 215 -7.94 -12.61 5.66
C ASP A 215 -7.70 -11.52 6.71
N CYS A 216 -6.71 -10.64 6.47
CA CYS A 216 -6.42 -9.50 7.32
C CYS A 216 -7.57 -8.48 7.30
N LEU A 217 -8.01 -8.07 6.11
CA LEU A 217 -9.08 -7.11 5.90
C LEU A 217 -10.39 -7.51 6.60
N ASN A 218 -10.77 -8.79 6.51
CA ASN A 218 -11.97 -9.34 7.16
C ASN A 218 -11.95 -9.24 8.69
N ARG A 219 -10.77 -9.09 9.31
CA ARG A 219 -10.60 -8.95 10.76
C ARG A 219 -10.54 -7.50 11.22
N LEU A 220 -10.39 -6.53 10.30
CA LEU A 220 -10.26 -5.13 10.64
C LEU A 220 -11.61 -4.53 11.07
N SER A 221 -11.58 -3.74 12.13
CA SER A 221 -12.75 -2.98 12.62
C SER A 221 -12.91 -1.65 11.87
N LEU A 222 -13.04 -1.70 10.55
CA LEU A 222 -13.31 -0.54 9.69
C LEU A 222 -14.29 -0.88 8.57
N ARG A 223 -14.83 0.14 7.91
CA ARG A 223 -15.67 -0.06 6.73
C ARG A 223 -14.81 -0.50 5.56
N HIS A 224 -15.08 -1.68 5.00
CA HIS A 224 -14.46 -2.13 3.76
C HIS A 224 -15.50 -2.64 2.75
N VAL A 225 -15.14 -2.54 1.47
CA VAL A 225 -15.92 -3.09 0.36
C VAL A 225 -14.98 -3.88 -0.55
N ARG A 226 -15.43 -5.06 -0.99
CA ARG A 226 -14.73 -5.88 -1.98
C ARG A 226 -15.36 -5.67 -3.34
N VAL A 227 -14.54 -5.43 -4.35
CA VAL A 227 -14.96 -5.21 -5.73
C VAL A 227 -14.23 -6.22 -6.60
N LEU A 228 -14.96 -7.20 -7.11
CA LEU A 228 -14.42 -8.14 -8.07
C LEU A 228 -14.22 -7.46 -9.42
N ASN A 229 -13.01 -7.53 -10.00
CA ASN A 229 -12.67 -6.74 -11.20
C ASN A 229 -12.02 -7.51 -12.36
N ASP A 230 -12.45 -8.75 -12.61
CA ASP A 230 -11.89 -9.58 -13.68
C ASP A 230 -12.16 -9.05 -15.10
N HIS A 231 -13.13 -8.15 -15.24
CA HIS A 231 -13.53 -7.55 -16.52
C HIS A 231 -13.21 -6.06 -16.63
N ARG A 232 -12.40 -5.51 -15.70
CA ARG A 232 -12.07 -4.07 -15.65
C ARG A 232 -13.31 -3.14 -15.52
N ASN A 233 -14.42 -3.65 -14.98
CA ASN A 233 -15.70 -2.92 -14.79
C ASN A 233 -15.93 -2.40 -13.36
N ALA A 234 -14.94 -2.48 -12.47
CA ALA A 234 -15.05 -2.04 -11.07
C ALA A 234 -15.58 -0.60 -10.91
N ILE A 235 -15.32 0.26 -11.90
CA ILE A 235 -15.77 1.67 -11.92
C ILE A 235 -17.31 1.78 -11.81
N GLU A 236 -18.06 0.82 -12.37
CA GLU A 236 -19.53 0.81 -12.32
C GLU A 236 -20.07 0.71 -10.89
N GLN A 237 -19.27 0.16 -9.96
CA GLN A 237 -19.66 -0.03 -8.57
C GLN A 237 -19.42 1.21 -7.69
N ILE A 238 -18.70 2.22 -8.18
CA ILE A 238 -18.30 3.39 -7.37
C ILE A 238 -19.52 4.10 -6.77
N ALA A 239 -20.57 4.34 -7.55
CA ALA A 239 -21.76 5.05 -7.07
C ALA A 239 -22.48 4.30 -5.93
N SER A 240 -22.54 2.96 -6.02
CA SER A 240 -23.12 2.07 -5.00
C SER A 240 -22.25 2.05 -3.72
N ILE A 241 -20.93 2.09 -3.88
CA ILE A 241 -19.99 2.14 -2.75
C ILE A 241 -20.15 3.44 -1.98
N GLU A 242 -20.29 4.58 -2.67
CA GLU A 242 -20.49 5.89 -2.04
C GLU A 242 -21.84 5.98 -1.31
N SER A 243 -22.93 5.47 -1.90
CA SER A 243 -24.26 5.47 -1.28
C SER A 243 -24.37 4.53 -0.07
N GLY A 244 -23.41 3.62 0.10
CA GLY A 244 -23.47 2.59 1.15
C GLY A 244 -24.37 1.40 0.78
N GLU A 245 -24.80 1.31 -0.47
CA GLU A 245 -25.58 0.19 -1.03
C GLU A 245 -24.69 -0.93 -1.59
N GLY A 246 -23.37 -0.71 -1.62
CA GLY A 246 -22.39 -1.73 -1.96
C GLY A 246 -22.46 -2.91 -1.01
N HIS A 247 -22.42 -4.13 -1.54
CA HIS A 247 -22.51 -5.37 -0.77
C HIS A 247 -21.40 -5.38 0.30
N THR A 248 -21.78 -5.01 1.53
CA THR A 248 -20.97 -5.35 2.69
C THR A 248 -21.12 -6.85 2.85
N CYS A 249 -20.09 -7.62 2.47
CA CYS A 249 -19.94 -8.96 3.01
C CYS A 249 -19.71 -8.81 4.52
N ARG A 250 -20.81 -8.68 5.28
CA ARG A 250 -20.80 -8.98 6.70
C ARG A 250 -20.79 -10.49 6.80
N HIS A 251 -19.63 -11.07 7.04
CA HIS A 251 -19.50 -12.43 7.53
C HIS A 251 -19.21 -12.40 9.02
#